data_AF-A0A2E8CBN6-F1
#
_entry.id   AF-A0A2E8CBN6-F1
#
_cell.length_a   1.000
_cell.length_b   1.000
_cell.length_c   1.000
_cell.angle_alpha   90.00
_cell.angle_beta   90.00
_cell.angle_gamma   90.00
#
_symmetry.space_group_name_H-M   'P 1'
#
loop_
_entity.id
_entity.type
_entity.pdbx_description
1 polymer ?
#
loop_
_entity_poly.entity_id
_entity_poly.type
_entity_poly.pdbx_seq_one_letter_code
_entity_poly.pdbx_strand_id
1 'polypeptide(L)'
;MLSRNSRWLLIVLVSLLMVAPVFAMPGGPPWKNGESLVVETGCSCHGDGAPSSDVVVSISGVPRAYTLDESYNFTISLQHASNLEGGYMIWDYNMGTLTPGEGSMAVEDAGSP
;
A
#
# COMPACT_ATOMS: atom_id res chain seq x y z
N MET A 1 -13.32 7.96 -43.35
CA MET A 1 -11.88 8.20 -43.14
C MET A 1 -11.74 9.39 -42.20
N LEU A 2 -11.13 9.22 -41.02
CA LEU A 2 -11.00 10.34 -40.06
C LEU A 2 -10.09 11.44 -40.62
N SER A 3 -10.44 12.71 -40.37
CA SER A 3 -9.63 13.84 -40.82
C SER A 3 -8.25 13.83 -40.16
N ARG A 4 -7.24 14.39 -40.84
CA ARG A 4 -5.86 14.47 -40.31
C ARG A 4 -5.80 15.05 -38.90
N ASN A 5 -6.62 16.07 -38.62
CA ASN A 5 -6.69 16.71 -37.31
C ASN A 5 -7.35 15.82 -36.25
N SER A 6 -8.39 15.05 -36.64
CA SER A 6 -9.04 14.08 -35.75
C SER A 6 -8.11 12.91 -35.39
N ARG A 7 -7.24 12.49 -36.31
CA ARG A 7 -6.20 11.47 -36.05
C ARG A 7 -5.16 11.97 -35.04
N TRP A 8 -4.71 13.22 -35.15
CA TRP A 8 -3.80 13.83 -34.18
C TRP A 8 -4.43 13.95 -32.79
N LEU A 9 -5.69 14.39 -32.74
CA LEU A 9 -6.42 14.55 -31.48
C LEU A 9 -6.62 13.21 -30.75
N LEU A 10 -6.88 12.14 -31.51
CA LEU A 10 -6.94 10.78 -30.97
C LEU A 10 -5.59 10.29 -30.46
N ILE A 11 -4.50 10.55 -31.18
CA ILE A 11 -3.15 10.16 -30.72
C ILE A 11 -2.81 10.86 -29.41
N VAL A 12 -3.07 12.17 -29.31
CA VAL A 12 -2.84 12.94 -28.07
C VAL A 12 -3.70 12.40 -26.93
N LEU A 13 -4.99 12.15 -27.18
CA LEU A 13 -5.91 11.62 -26.16
C LEU A 13 -5.48 10.22 -25.67
N VAL A 14 -5.11 9.32 -26.59
CA VAL A 14 -4.63 7.98 -26.25
C VAL A 14 -3.30 8.05 -25.51
N SER A 15 -2.38 8.92 -25.92
CA SER A 15 -1.12 9.12 -25.20
C SER A 15 -1.33 9.67 -23.78
N LEU A 16 -2.32 10.55 -23.58
CA LEU A 16 -2.68 11.06 -22.26
C LEU A 16 -3.30 9.96 -21.38
N LEU A 17 -4.13 9.10 -21.95
CA LEU A 17 -4.73 7.95 -21.25
C LEU A 17 -3.68 6.91 -20.83
N MET A 18 -2.58 6.79 -21.56
CA MET A 18 -1.44 5.92 -21.18
C MET A 18 -0.55 6.50 -20.07
N VAL A 19 -0.71 7.79 -19.72
CA VAL A 19 -0.04 8.42 -18.55
C VAL A 19 -0.85 8.18 -17.26
N ALA A 20 -2.14 7.84 -17.35
CA ALA A 20 -2.99 7.60 -16.19
C ALA A 20 -2.51 6.50 -15.21
N PRO A 21 -1.96 5.34 -15.64
CA PRO A 21 -1.47 4.33 -14.69
C PRO A 21 -0.21 4.74 -13.91
N VAL A 22 0.34 5.94 -14.16
CA VAL A 22 1.44 6.53 -13.37
C VAL A 22 0.91 7.20 -12.09
N PHE A 23 -0.39 7.48 -12.00
CA PHE A 23 -0.97 7.97 -10.77
C PHE A 23 -1.15 6.78 -9.82
N ALA A 24 -0.33 6.79 -8.76
CA ALA A 24 -0.32 5.84 -7.65
C ALA A 24 -1.73 5.33 -7.34
N MET A 25 -1.88 4.00 -7.24
CA MET A 25 -3.13 3.39 -6.81
C MET A 25 -3.54 3.98 -5.46
N PRO A 26 -4.67 4.72 -5.38
CA PRO A 26 -5.06 5.40 -4.15
C PRO A 26 -5.47 4.42 -3.05
N GLY A 27 -5.69 3.13 -3.39
CA GLY A 27 -6.01 2.06 -2.46
C GLY A 27 -4.81 1.39 -1.77
N GLY A 28 -3.59 1.88 -1.99
CA GLY A 28 -2.38 1.25 -1.45
C GLY A 28 -1.96 0.00 -2.23
N PRO A 29 -0.95 -0.74 -1.74
CA PRO A 29 -0.48 -1.93 -2.41
C PRO A 29 -1.53 -3.06 -2.38
N PRO A 30 -1.62 -3.88 -3.44
CA PRO A 30 -2.54 -5.03 -3.45
C PRO A 30 -2.16 -6.05 -2.38
N TRP A 31 -3.08 -6.96 -2.03
CA TRP A 31 -2.79 -8.01 -1.05
C TRP A 31 -1.70 -9.00 -1.51
N LYS A 32 -1.65 -9.27 -2.81
CA LYS A 32 -0.74 -10.23 -3.45
C LYS A 32 0.22 -9.56 -4.41
N ASN A 33 1.43 -10.09 -4.47
CA ASN A 33 2.45 -9.80 -5.46
C ASN A 33 2.78 -11.11 -6.19
N GLY A 34 2.06 -11.38 -7.29
CA GLY A 34 2.06 -12.70 -7.93
C GLY A 34 1.38 -13.76 -7.05
N GLU A 35 2.09 -14.85 -6.77
CA GLU A 35 1.62 -15.94 -5.91
C GLU A 35 1.92 -15.71 -4.42
N SER A 36 2.67 -14.66 -4.07
CA SER A 36 3.11 -14.39 -2.71
C SER A 36 2.36 -13.20 -2.10
N LEU A 37 2.33 -13.16 -0.76
CA LEU A 37 1.74 -12.05 -0.03
C LEU A 37 2.67 -10.82 -0.05
N VAL A 38 2.09 -9.63 -0.21
CA VAL A 38 2.86 -8.38 -0.17
C VAL A 38 3.53 -8.15 1.19
N VAL A 39 2.89 -8.58 2.29
CA VAL A 39 3.50 -8.50 3.62
C VAL A 39 4.75 -9.35 3.80
N GLU A 40 4.93 -10.40 2.99
CA GLU A 40 6.09 -11.29 3.05
C GLU A 40 7.19 -10.89 2.06
N THR A 41 6.78 -10.44 0.87
CA THR A 41 7.68 -10.21 -0.27
C THR A 41 7.91 -8.74 -0.61
N GLY A 42 7.15 -7.83 0.01
CA GLY A 42 7.16 -6.42 -0.32
C GLY A 42 6.47 -6.11 -1.65
N CYS A 43 6.52 -4.84 -2.02
CA CYS A 43 5.95 -4.33 -3.27
C CYS A 43 7.01 -4.32 -4.37
N SER A 44 6.70 -4.90 -5.53
CA SER A 44 7.60 -4.93 -6.70
C SER A 44 7.32 -3.81 -7.71
N CYS A 45 6.25 -3.04 -7.54
CA CYS A 45 5.80 -2.04 -8.53
C CYS A 45 6.82 -0.91 -8.75
N HIS A 46 7.61 -0.58 -7.72
CA HIS A 46 8.73 0.36 -7.77
C HIS A 46 9.85 -0.13 -6.87
N GLY A 47 11.11 0.18 -7.21
CA GLY A 47 12.28 -0.25 -6.42
C GLY A 47 12.62 -1.74 -6.53
N ASP A 48 12.01 -2.46 -7.47
CA ASP A 48 12.24 -3.89 -7.74
C ASP A 48 12.06 -4.81 -6.52
N GLY A 49 11.26 -4.38 -5.53
CA GLY A 49 11.10 -5.09 -4.26
C GLY A 49 12.36 -5.11 -3.38
N ALA A 50 13.38 -4.30 -3.70
CA ALA A 50 14.59 -4.22 -2.90
C ALA A 50 14.28 -3.60 -1.52
N PRO A 51 14.64 -4.26 -0.41
CA PRO A 51 14.46 -3.69 0.91
C PRO A 51 15.34 -2.44 1.08
N SER A 52 14.79 -1.40 1.70
CA SER A 52 15.54 -0.19 2.06
C SER A 52 15.70 -0.09 3.58
N SER A 53 16.89 0.31 4.01
CA SER A 53 17.17 0.67 5.40
C SER A 53 16.84 2.13 5.72
N ASP A 54 16.41 2.91 4.74
CA ASP A 54 16.20 4.35 4.87
C ASP A 54 14.84 4.70 5.50
N VAL A 55 13.92 3.73 5.52
CA VAL A 55 12.63 3.84 6.19
C VAL A 55 12.73 3.29 7.59
N VAL A 56 12.51 4.15 8.59
CA VAL A 56 12.39 3.76 9.99
C VAL A 56 10.92 3.59 10.34
N VAL A 57 10.56 2.38 10.78
CA VAL A 57 9.22 2.06 11.28
C VAL A 57 9.25 2.03 12.80
N SER A 58 8.37 2.80 13.43
CA SER A 58 8.17 2.80 14.88
C SER A 58 6.74 2.40 15.20
N ILE A 59 6.57 1.45 16.12
CA ILE A 59 5.26 1.04 16.64
C ILE A 59 5.22 1.36 18.14
N SER A 60 4.35 2.28 18.53
CA SER A 60 4.13 2.68 19.93
C SER A 60 2.78 2.20 20.45
N GLY A 61 2.63 2.13 21.78
CA GLY A 61 1.40 1.63 22.41
C GLY A 61 1.31 0.10 22.49
N VAL A 62 2.37 -0.62 22.11
CA VAL A 62 2.47 -2.07 22.28
C VAL A 62 2.71 -2.40 23.76
N PRO A 63 1.80 -3.15 24.42
CA PRO A 63 1.97 -3.51 25.82
C PRO A 63 3.09 -4.55 25.98
N ARG A 64 3.66 -4.63 27.18
CA ARG A 64 4.67 -5.66 27.49
C ARG A 64 4.12 -7.08 27.44
N ALA A 65 2.82 -7.23 27.70
CA ALA A 65 2.06 -8.46 27.59
C ALA A 65 0.61 -8.12 27.27
N TYR A 66 -0.03 -8.95 26.46
CA TYR A 66 -1.45 -8.85 26.15
C TYR A 66 -2.27 -9.62 27.17
N THR A 67 -3.37 -9.03 27.60
CA THR A 67 -4.43 -9.68 28.35
C THR A 67 -5.46 -10.20 27.37
N LEU A 68 -6.03 -11.38 27.64
CA LEU A 68 -7.14 -11.91 26.85
C LEU A 68 -8.33 -10.96 26.90
N ASP A 69 -9.08 -10.91 25.81
CA ASP A 69 -10.33 -10.14 25.65
C ASP A 69 -10.20 -8.61 25.80
N GLU A 70 -8.98 -8.07 25.76
CA GLU A 70 -8.70 -6.64 25.84
C GLU A 70 -8.33 -6.07 24.46
N SER A 71 -8.82 -4.86 24.14
CA SER A 71 -8.46 -4.13 22.92
C SER A 71 -7.34 -3.12 23.19
N TYR A 72 -6.36 -3.05 22.29
CA TYR A 72 -5.20 -2.17 22.44
C TYR A 72 -5.07 -1.23 21.25
N ASN A 73 -4.83 0.06 21.54
CA ASN A 73 -4.49 1.04 20.53
C ASN A 73 -2.97 1.14 20.41
N PHE A 74 -2.46 0.93 19.20
CA PHE A 74 -1.08 1.22 18.85
C PHE A 74 -1.02 2.22 17.71
N THR A 75 0.14 2.85 17.55
CA THR A 75 0.38 3.83 16.49
C THR A 75 1.58 3.39 15.69
N ILE A 76 1.43 3.35 14.36
CA ILE A 76 2.52 3.11 13.43
C ILE A 76 2.99 4.47 12.90
N SER A 77 4.28 4.73 13.00
CA SER A 77 4.92 5.94 12.47
C SER A 77 6.04 5.55 11.52
N LEU A 78 6.03 6.16 10.34
CA LEU A 78 7.04 6.00 9.30
C LEU A 78 7.88 7.26 9.23
N GLN A 79 9.21 7.09 9.17
CA GLN A 79 10.14 8.20 8.97
C GLN A 79 11.11 7.85 7.84
N HIS A 80 11.40 8.83 7.00
CA HIS A 80 12.41 8.73 5.96
C HIS A 80 13.06 10.11 5.77
N ALA A 81 14.35 10.15 5.45
CA ALA A 81 15.12 11.41 5.40
C ALA A 81 14.61 12.40 4.35
N SER A 82 14.11 11.89 3.22
CA SER A 82 13.82 12.70 2.01
C SER A 82 12.43 12.46 1.41
N ASN A 83 11.66 11.51 1.94
CA ASN A 83 10.37 11.09 1.37
C ASN A 83 9.34 11.22 2.48
N LEU A 84 8.34 12.09 2.27
CA LEU A 84 7.28 12.32 3.24
C LEU A 84 6.05 11.45 2.99
N GLU A 85 6.02 10.80 1.83
CA GLU A 85 4.93 9.95 1.36
C GLU A 85 5.35 8.49 1.53
N GLY A 86 4.53 7.73 2.26
CA GLY A 86 4.80 6.33 2.55
C GLY A 86 3.55 5.65 3.11
N GLY A 87 3.52 4.34 3.00
CA GLY A 87 2.44 3.51 3.54
C GLY A 87 3.02 2.29 4.23
N TYR A 88 2.15 1.57 4.93
CA TYR A 88 2.49 0.30 5.55
C TYR A 88 1.41 -0.72 5.22
N MET A 89 1.79 -1.99 5.31
CA MET A 89 0.86 -3.11 5.36
C MET A 89 1.27 -3.96 6.55
N ILE A 90 0.30 -4.33 7.37
CA ILE A 90 0.51 -5.17 8.56
C ILE A 90 -0.50 -6.30 8.53
N TRP A 91 -0.05 -7.49 8.88
CA TRP A 91 -0.88 -8.67 9.00
C TRP A 91 -0.36 -9.52 10.15
N ASP A 92 -1.28 -10.08 10.92
CA ASP A 92 -1.01 -10.89 12.10
C ASP A 92 -1.29 -12.39 11.86
N TYR A 93 -1.43 -12.81 10.61
CA TYR A 93 -1.77 -14.20 10.25
C TYR A 93 -3.13 -14.67 10.79
N ASN A 94 -4.11 -13.76 10.89
CA ASN A 94 -5.46 -14.03 11.41
C ASN A 94 -5.44 -14.48 12.90
N MET A 95 -4.42 -14.07 13.64
CA MET A 95 -4.30 -14.37 15.07
C MET A 95 -5.16 -13.45 15.95
N GLY A 96 -5.60 -12.32 15.41
CA GLY A 96 -6.47 -11.35 16.06
C GLY A 96 -7.21 -10.48 15.05
N THR A 97 -7.74 -9.36 15.54
CA THR A 97 -8.46 -8.37 14.72
C THR A 97 -7.70 -7.06 14.76
N LEU A 98 -7.23 -6.60 13.59
CA LEU A 98 -6.65 -5.28 13.41
C LEU A 98 -7.71 -4.32 12.86
N THR A 99 -8.08 -3.32 13.64
CA THR A 99 -9.04 -2.29 13.21
C THR A 99 -8.27 -1.05 12.71
N PRO A 100 -8.46 -0.61 11.45
CA PRO A 100 -7.80 0.59 10.95
C PRO A 100 -8.18 1.84 11.74
N GLY A 101 -7.18 2.66 12.07
CA GLY A 101 -7.37 4.02 12.59
C GLY A 101 -7.44 5.05 11.45
N GLU A 102 -7.48 6.33 11.83
CA GLU A 102 -7.45 7.44 10.87
C GLU A 102 -6.24 7.35 9.93
N GLY A 103 -6.47 7.53 8.63
CA GLY A 103 -5.41 7.47 7.61
C GLY A 103 -4.98 6.05 7.22
N SER A 104 -5.65 5.01 7.71
CA SER A 104 -5.41 3.61 7.35
C SER A 104 -6.69 2.91 6.91
N MET A 105 -6.55 1.83 6.15
CA MET A 105 -7.67 1.02 5.68
C MET A 105 -7.32 -0.46 5.70
N ALA A 106 -8.35 -1.31 5.80
CA ALA A 106 -8.20 -2.74 5.57
C ALA A 106 -8.10 -3.00 4.07
N VAL A 107 -7.28 -3.98 3.68
CA VAL A 107 -7.14 -4.41 2.29
C VAL A 107 -7.97 -5.68 2.09
N GLU A 108 -8.85 -5.65 1.08
CA GLU A 108 -9.71 -6.79 0.72
C GLU A 108 -8.86 -7.88 0.05
N ASP A 109 -8.57 -8.98 0.79
CA ASP A 109 -8.15 -10.36 0.38
C ASP A 109 -7.42 -11.10 1.53
N ALA A 110 -7.42 -10.56 2.76
CA ALA A 110 -6.84 -11.21 3.95
C ALA A 110 -7.77 -12.23 4.63
N GLY A 111 -8.41 -13.15 3.89
CA GLY A 111 -9.11 -14.30 4.50
C GLY A 111 -10.14 -13.97 5.60
N SER A 112 -10.75 -12.79 5.60
CA SER A 112 -11.92 -12.50 6.42
C SER A 112 -13.12 -13.32 5.91
N PRO A 113 -14.03 -13.80 6.77
CA PRO A 113 -15.40 -14.10 6.33
C PRO A 113 -16.11 -12.84 5.81
#